data_AF-A0A822IU64-F1
#
_entry.id   AF-A0A822IU64-F1
#
_cell.length_a   1.000
_cell.length_b   1.000
_cell.length_c   1.000
_cell.angle_alpha   90.00
_cell.angle_beta   90.00
_cell.angle_gamma   90.00
#
_symmetry.space_group_name_H-M   'P 1'
#
loop_
_entity.id
_entity.type
_entity.pdbx_description
1 polymer ?
#
loop_
_entity_poly.entity_id
_entity_poly.type
_entity_poly.pdbx_seq_one_letter_code
_entity_poly.pdbx_strand_id
1 'polypeptide(L)'
;MIFRNNNLYWSGLEIACIIEENNKIIEYGLKPEHRIKYCRIVRRKINSRNRFYLQLILEGKPYQNPDNKIGFEEIGLDVGPSTIAIVGDTKAELKQFCSDLVPKQKEKRKLQRKMDRQRQANNPQNFNTNGTIKKGKKKWKKSNHYKKTSSNAAELDRKLAAHRKSLHGKDINEIMAMGTRIKTEKIPYKSWQKNFGKSVMVRAPSMFISGLKRKAENAGGSFNDFPTHTTKLSQVCHICGNTVKKPLSHRWHICCGIEMQRDLYSAFLSKCVNVNTGSLDIARARMLWPGLEPVLSAAISRVIQSANGWNCPASFGLEYRRQSGSPVKPEATVTEAVDAVIRDQIYEDESHREVI
;
A
#
# COMPACT_ATOMS: atom_id res chain seq x y z
N MET A 1 13.21 29.53 -23.72
CA MET A 1 13.87 28.22 -23.91
C MET A 1 13.18 27.53 -25.06
N ILE A 2 13.93 27.13 -26.07
CA ILE A 2 13.38 26.48 -27.27
C ILE A 2 14.05 25.12 -27.41
N PHE A 3 13.27 24.07 -27.69
CA PHE A 3 13.81 22.76 -28.03
C PHE A 3 13.55 22.49 -29.51
N ARG A 4 14.59 22.17 -30.27
CA ARG A 4 14.51 21.88 -31.70
C ARG A 4 15.68 20.98 -32.11
N ASN A 5 15.42 20.01 -32.99
CA ASN A 5 16.45 19.10 -33.52
C ASN A 5 17.31 18.47 -32.41
N ASN A 6 16.66 17.98 -31.34
CA ASN A 6 17.31 17.38 -30.17
C ASN A 6 18.25 18.33 -29.38
N ASN A 7 18.25 19.62 -29.68
CA ASN A 7 19.02 20.65 -28.99
C ASN A 7 18.12 21.59 -28.19
N LEU A 8 18.62 22.01 -27.03
CA LEU A 8 18.05 23.08 -26.23
C LEU A 8 18.77 24.39 -26.54
N TYR A 9 17.99 25.40 -26.91
CA TYR A 9 18.44 26.77 -27.10
C TYR A 9 17.97 27.63 -25.93
N TRP A 10 18.93 28.18 -25.18
CA TRP A 10 18.65 29.00 -24.02
C TRP A 10 19.76 30.00 -23.73
N SER A 11 19.44 31.29 -23.69
CA SER A 11 20.38 32.37 -23.34
C SER A 11 21.65 32.40 -24.21
N GLY A 12 21.51 32.16 -25.52
CA GLY A 12 22.64 32.08 -26.46
C GLY A 12 23.41 30.75 -26.41
N LEU A 13 23.06 29.84 -25.50
CA LEU A 13 23.64 28.50 -25.45
C LEU A 13 22.85 27.55 -26.33
N GLU A 14 23.58 26.71 -27.06
CA GLU A 14 23.09 25.51 -27.71
C GLU A 14 23.58 24.28 -26.94
N ILE A 15 22.65 23.48 -26.43
CA ILE A 15 22.94 22.34 -25.56
C ILE A 15 22.32 21.09 -26.17
N ALA A 16 23.17 20.18 -26.66
CA ALA A 16 22.73 18.89 -27.14
C ALA A 16 22.09 18.07 -26.01
N CYS A 17 20.88 17.55 -26.24
CA CYS A 17 20.17 16.72 -25.28
C CYS A 17 20.51 15.25 -25.49
N ILE A 18 20.84 14.55 -24.42
CA ILE A 18 20.98 13.09 -24.43
C ILE A 18 19.57 12.50 -24.45
N ILE A 19 19.24 11.79 -25.51
CA ILE A 19 17.94 11.13 -25.71
C ILE A 19 18.16 9.63 -25.67
N GLU A 20 17.36 8.94 -24.86
CA GLU A 20 17.38 7.48 -24.78
C GLU A 20 16.59 6.91 -25.96
N GLU A 21 17.31 6.28 -26.89
CA GLU A 21 16.72 5.57 -28.02
C GLU A 21 15.90 4.36 -27.54
N ASN A 22 14.81 4.04 -28.22
CA ASN A 22 13.87 2.96 -27.90
C ASN A 22 12.98 3.17 -26.65
N ASN A 23 12.99 4.35 -26.04
CA ASN A 23 12.04 4.68 -24.98
C ASN A 23 10.70 5.14 -25.57
N LYS A 24 9.69 4.25 -25.61
CA LYS A 24 8.36 4.51 -26.18
C LYS A 24 7.69 5.80 -25.67
N ILE A 25 7.93 6.20 -24.43
CA ILE A 25 7.35 7.43 -23.85
C ILE A 25 8.03 8.67 -24.43
N ILE A 26 9.36 8.63 -24.57
CA ILE A 26 10.13 9.72 -25.17
C ILE A 26 9.80 9.81 -26.66
N GLU A 27 9.79 8.68 -27.37
CA GLU A 27 9.41 8.60 -28.77
C GLU A 27 8.02 9.20 -29.01
N TYR A 28 7.02 8.77 -28.22
CA TYR A 28 5.69 9.36 -28.26
C TYR A 28 5.75 10.87 -28.06
N GLY A 29 6.44 11.34 -27.02
CA GLY A 29 6.51 12.77 -26.72
C GLY A 29 7.28 13.64 -27.74
N LEU A 30 8.10 13.02 -28.61
CA LEU A 30 8.88 13.72 -29.63
C LEU A 30 8.22 13.68 -31.02
N LYS A 31 7.08 13.01 -31.18
CA LYS A 31 6.37 13.00 -32.46
C LYS A 31 6.00 14.42 -32.91
N PRO A 32 6.08 14.74 -34.22
CA PRO A 32 5.79 16.08 -34.75
C PRO A 32 4.38 16.59 -34.43
N GLU A 33 3.41 15.68 -34.22
CA GLU A 33 2.03 15.99 -33.85
C GLU A 33 1.89 16.62 -32.45
N HIS A 34 2.87 16.43 -31.54
CA HIS A 34 2.82 17.00 -30.20
C HIS A 34 3.48 18.36 -30.13
N ARG A 35 2.65 19.41 -30.06
CA ARG A 35 3.14 20.77 -29.85
C ARG A 35 3.75 20.93 -28.45
N ILE A 36 4.99 21.41 -28.39
CA ILE A 36 5.65 21.79 -27.13
C ILE A 36 5.05 23.12 -26.66
N LYS A 37 4.41 23.14 -25.48
CA LYS A 37 3.92 24.37 -24.85
C LYS A 37 5.06 25.18 -24.25
N TYR A 38 5.90 24.51 -23.47
CA TYR A 38 7.10 25.12 -22.90
C TYR A 38 8.11 24.05 -22.45
N CYS A 39 9.35 24.51 -22.24
CA CYS A 39 10.46 23.71 -21.75
C CYS A 39 10.84 24.16 -20.34
N ARG A 40 11.31 23.24 -19.50
CA ARG A 40 11.95 23.58 -18.22
C ARG A 40 13.13 22.67 -17.90
N ILE A 41 14.15 23.21 -17.24
CA ILE A 41 15.26 22.42 -16.71
C ILE A 41 14.92 21.94 -15.31
N VAL A 42 14.95 20.62 -15.11
CA VAL A 42 14.75 19.99 -13.80
C VAL A 42 16.08 19.47 -13.28
N ARG A 43 16.56 20.06 -12.20
CA ARG A 43 17.75 19.58 -11.49
C ARG A 43 17.37 18.46 -10.51
N ARG A 44 18.06 17.32 -10.61
CA ARG A 44 17.97 16.21 -9.65
C ARG A 44 19.35 15.89 -9.10
N LYS A 45 19.45 15.63 -7.80
CA LYS A 45 20.69 15.13 -7.19
C LYS A 45 20.65 13.61 -7.15
N ILE A 46 21.57 12.94 -7.84
CA ILE A 46 21.66 11.48 -7.95
C ILE A 46 23.10 11.05 -7.68
N ASN A 47 23.31 10.12 -6.75
CA ASN A 47 24.64 9.68 -6.31
C ASN A 47 25.54 10.88 -5.96
N SER A 48 24.98 11.83 -5.22
CA SER A 48 25.62 13.10 -4.83
C SER A 48 25.98 14.07 -5.95
N ARG A 49 25.73 13.74 -7.23
CA ARG A 49 25.98 14.62 -8.38
C ARG A 49 24.70 15.30 -8.84
N ASN A 50 24.79 16.55 -9.27
CA ASN A 50 23.67 17.22 -9.93
C ASN A 50 23.54 16.65 -11.35
N ARG A 51 22.33 16.27 -11.72
CA ARG A 51 21.94 15.89 -13.06
C ARG A 51 20.81 16.80 -13.51
N PHE A 52 20.91 17.32 -14.71
CA PHE A 52 19.91 18.22 -15.29
C PHE A 52 19.15 17.46 -16.36
N TYR A 53 17.83 17.59 -16.33
CA TYR A 53 16.94 16.98 -17.30
C TYR A 53 16.16 18.10 -17.96
N LEU A 54 16.12 18.10 -19.29
CA LEU A 54 15.15 18.91 -20.01
C LEU A 54 13.79 18.22 -19.89
N GLN A 55 12.79 18.94 -19.41
CA GLN A 55 11.42 18.48 -19.39
C GLN A 55 10.60 19.29 -20.39
N LEU A 56 10.09 18.60 -21.40
CA LEU A 56 9.15 19.13 -22.38
C LEU A 56 7.73 19.00 -21.84
N ILE A 57 6.97 20.09 -21.88
CA ILE A 57 5.55 20.08 -21.54
C ILE A 57 4.78 20.19 -22.85
N LEU A 58 4.06 19.13 -23.17
CA LEU A 58 3.39 18.94 -24.46
C LEU A 58 1.91 19.24 -24.35
N GLU A 59 1.32 19.64 -25.47
CA GLU A 59 -0.12 19.63 -25.68
C GLU A 59 -0.64 18.23 -26.00
N GLY A 60 -1.89 17.96 -25.63
CA GLY A 60 -2.60 16.73 -25.97
C GLY A 60 -2.67 15.72 -24.83
N LYS A 61 -2.91 14.47 -25.19
CA LYS A 61 -3.09 13.36 -24.24
C LYS A 61 -1.74 12.71 -23.92
N PRO A 62 -1.50 12.33 -22.65
CA PRO A 62 -0.28 11.61 -22.29
C PRO A 62 -0.28 10.19 -22.90
N TYR A 63 0.91 9.66 -23.17
CA TYR A 63 1.11 8.29 -23.62
C TYR A 63 0.36 7.30 -22.72
N GLN A 64 -0.43 6.43 -23.34
CA GLN A 64 -1.10 5.32 -22.69
C GLN A 64 -0.34 4.04 -23.00
N ASN A 65 0.15 3.34 -21.98
CA ASN A 65 0.79 2.05 -22.20
C ASN A 65 -0.27 1.02 -22.60
N PRO A 66 -0.17 0.35 -23.77
CA PRO A 66 -1.18 -0.63 -24.21
C PRO A 66 -1.41 -1.78 -23.22
N ASP A 67 -0.39 -2.16 -22.43
CA ASP A 67 -0.51 -3.23 -21.43
C ASP A 67 -1.38 -2.84 -20.22
N ASN A 68 -1.54 -1.53 -19.97
CA ASN A 68 -2.35 -1.03 -18.87
C ASN A 68 -3.81 -0.95 -19.30
N LYS A 69 -4.54 -2.05 -19.13
CA LYS A 69 -5.98 -2.13 -19.37
C LYS A 69 -6.75 -1.17 -18.46
N ILE A 70 -7.88 -0.69 -18.95
CA ILE A 70 -8.81 0.17 -18.22
C ILE A 70 -10.14 -0.57 -18.11
N GLY A 71 -10.59 -0.80 -16.88
CA GLY A 71 -11.89 -1.41 -16.62
C GLY A 71 -12.99 -0.36 -16.42
N PHE A 72 -14.23 -0.82 -16.27
CA PHE A 72 -15.42 0.04 -16.19
C PHE A 72 -16.20 -0.12 -14.88
N GLU A 73 -15.73 -0.97 -13.98
CA GLU A 73 -16.41 -1.21 -12.70
C GLU A 73 -16.48 0.06 -11.84
N GLU A 74 -17.46 0.07 -10.95
CA GLU A 74 -17.48 1.00 -9.82
C GLU A 74 -16.64 0.40 -8.69
N ILE A 75 -15.72 1.17 -8.12
CA ILE A 75 -14.79 0.71 -7.09
C ILE A 75 -15.04 1.47 -5.80
N GLY A 76 -15.25 0.72 -4.72
CA GLY A 76 -15.30 1.27 -3.36
C GLY A 76 -13.98 1.03 -2.65
N LEU A 77 -13.50 2.05 -1.94
CA LEU A 77 -12.26 2.00 -1.18
C LEU A 77 -12.53 2.29 0.30
N ASP A 78 -11.86 1.55 1.17
CA ASP A 78 -11.61 1.98 2.55
C ASP A 78 -10.10 2.14 2.74
N VAL A 79 -9.69 3.35 3.10
CA VAL A 79 -8.27 3.74 3.11
C VAL A 79 -7.86 4.00 4.55
N GLY A 80 -6.92 3.21 5.04
CA GLY A 80 -6.23 3.42 6.31
C GLY A 80 -4.87 4.11 6.13
N PRO A 81 -4.21 4.51 7.24
CA PRO A 81 -2.89 5.13 7.20
C PRO A 81 -1.79 4.27 6.55
N SER A 82 -2.00 2.95 6.48
CA SER A 82 -1.00 1.97 6.03
C SER A 82 -1.56 0.92 5.08
N THR A 83 -2.88 0.80 5.00
CA THR A 83 -3.59 -0.29 4.33
C THR A 83 -4.74 0.26 3.52
N ILE A 84 -5.21 -0.52 2.56
CA ILE A 84 -6.36 -0.20 1.73
C ILE A 84 -7.17 -1.47 1.50
N ALA A 85 -8.48 -1.34 1.61
CA ALA A 85 -9.43 -2.31 1.10
C ALA A 85 -10.01 -1.76 -0.22
N ILE A 86 -10.09 -2.63 -1.22
CA ILE A 86 -10.53 -2.32 -2.58
C ILE A 86 -11.62 -3.31 -2.91
N VAL A 87 -12.78 -2.83 -3.36
CA VAL A 87 -13.90 -3.68 -3.77
C VAL A 87 -14.38 -3.23 -5.14
N GLY A 88 -14.24 -4.10 -6.14
CA GLY A 88 -14.87 -4.03 -7.46
C GLY A 88 -16.10 -4.94 -7.51
N ASP A 89 -16.60 -5.20 -8.72
CA ASP A 89 -17.70 -6.14 -8.96
C ASP A 89 -17.18 -7.58 -9.03
N THR A 90 -16.01 -7.77 -9.66
CA THR A 90 -15.42 -9.10 -9.88
C THR A 90 -14.30 -9.44 -8.91
N LYS A 91 -13.71 -8.44 -8.24
CA LYS A 91 -12.52 -8.61 -7.42
C LYS A 91 -12.52 -7.71 -6.20
N ALA A 92 -12.05 -8.24 -5.07
CA ALA A 92 -11.75 -7.47 -3.87
C ALA A 92 -10.34 -7.77 -3.37
N GLU A 93 -9.72 -6.80 -2.70
CA GLU A 93 -8.38 -6.91 -2.15
C GLU A 93 -8.26 -6.16 -0.83
N LEU A 94 -7.48 -6.73 0.09
CA LEU A 94 -7.05 -6.05 1.31
C LEU A 94 -5.51 -6.03 1.30
N LYS A 95 -4.93 -4.84 1.18
CA LYS A 95 -3.50 -4.65 0.90
C LYS A 95 -2.84 -3.70 1.89
N GLN A 96 -1.55 -3.91 2.12
CA GLN A 96 -0.69 -2.93 2.77
C GLN A 96 0.03 -2.10 1.71
N PHE A 97 -0.01 -0.78 1.82
CA PHE A 97 0.72 0.09 0.91
C PHE A 97 2.22 -0.21 0.95
N CYS A 98 2.82 -0.38 -0.23
CA CYS A 98 4.27 -0.58 -0.36
C CYS A 98 4.79 -1.72 0.55
N SER A 99 4.11 -2.87 0.62
CA SER A 99 4.55 -4.05 1.40
C SER A 99 6.01 -4.42 1.12
N ASP A 100 6.39 -4.34 -0.15
CA ASP A 100 7.70 -4.76 -0.68
C ASP A 100 8.79 -3.70 -0.47
N LEU A 101 8.45 -2.57 0.15
CA LEU A 101 9.42 -1.57 0.51
C LEU A 101 10.25 -2.09 1.69
N VAL A 102 11.34 -2.81 1.37
CA VAL A 102 12.30 -3.29 2.36
C VAL A 102 12.71 -2.12 3.25
N PRO A 103 12.44 -2.20 4.57
CA PRO A 103 12.73 -1.09 5.45
C PRO A 103 14.24 -0.99 5.63
N LYS A 104 14.89 -0.17 4.78
CA LYS A 104 16.23 0.37 5.04
C LYS A 104 16.26 1.34 6.23
N GLN A 105 15.28 1.24 7.12
CA GLN A 105 15.17 2.03 8.33
C GLN A 105 16.37 1.81 9.25
N LYS A 106 16.96 0.61 9.31
CA LYS A 106 18.19 0.36 10.08
C LYS A 106 19.37 1.17 9.52
N GLU A 107 19.55 1.13 8.21
CA GLU A 107 20.58 1.91 7.49
C GLU A 107 20.37 3.43 7.68
N LYS A 108 19.14 3.90 7.47
CA LYS A 108 18.76 5.31 7.68
C LYS A 108 19.00 5.77 9.11
N ARG A 109 18.63 4.97 10.11
CA ARG A 109 18.88 5.25 11.53
C ARG A 109 20.38 5.35 11.83
N LYS A 110 21.21 4.46 11.27
CA LYS A 110 22.68 4.52 11.42
C LYS A 110 23.23 5.84 10.86
N LEU A 111 22.80 6.23 9.65
CA LEU A 111 23.22 7.49 9.04
C LEU A 111 22.77 8.72 9.86
N GLN A 112 21.53 8.74 10.34
CA GLN A 112 21.01 9.82 11.18
C GLN A 112 21.78 9.98 12.49
N ARG A 113 22.02 8.88 13.21
CA ARG A 113 22.86 8.91 14.44
C ARG A 113 24.29 9.35 14.16
N LYS A 114 24.86 8.96 13.02
CA LYS A 114 26.20 9.43 12.60
C LYS A 114 26.18 10.94 12.33
N MET A 115 25.15 11.46 11.64
CA MET A 115 25.01 12.90 11.41
C MET A 115 24.86 13.67 12.72
N ASP A 116 24.09 13.17 13.67
CA ASP A 116 23.89 13.85 14.95
C ASP A 116 25.18 13.91 15.78
N ARG A 117 25.94 12.80 15.87
CA ARG A 117 27.27 12.79 16.50
C ARG A 117 28.25 13.75 15.82
N GLN A 118 28.29 13.76 14.49
CA GLN A 118 29.12 14.71 13.73
C GLN A 118 28.68 16.16 13.95
N ARG A 119 27.38 16.41 14.07
CA ARG A 119 26.84 17.76 14.33
C ARG A 119 27.28 18.25 15.71
N GLN A 120 27.23 17.39 16.72
CA GLN A 120 27.67 17.68 18.08
C GLN A 120 29.17 17.94 18.16
N ALA A 121 29.99 17.03 17.61
CA ALA A 121 31.46 17.17 17.60
C ALA A 121 31.95 18.42 16.85
N ASN A 122 31.31 18.78 15.72
CA ASN A 122 31.68 19.96 14.95
C ASN A 122 31.19 21.28 15.59
N ASN A 123 30.25 21.22 16.54
CA ASN A 123 29.59 22.40 17.09
C ASN A 123 29.30 22.28 18.60
N PRO A 124 30.29 21.92 19.45
CA PRO A 124 30.05 21.69 20.87
C PRO A 124 29.42 22.91 21.56
N GLN A 125 29.78 24.12 21.14
CA GLN A 125 29.24 25.37 21.67
C GLN A 125 27.71 25.50 21.55
N ASN A 126 27.09 24.79 20.60
CA ASN A 126 25.65 24.84 20.33
C ASN A 126 24.84 23.86 21.20
N PHE A 127 25.49 23.01 22.00
CA PHE A 127 24.85 21.99 22.83
C PHE A 127 25.06 22.26 24.32
N ASN A 128 24.07 21.85 25.11
CA ASN A 128 24.15 21.79 26.56
C ASN A 128 24.95 20.56 27.00
N THR A 129 25.35 20.52 28.28
CA THR A 129 26.02 19.37 28.89
C THR A 129 25.21 18.07 28.76
N ASN A 130 23.87 18.16 28.84
CA ASN A 130 22.95 17.04 28.65
C ASN A 130 22.73 16.64 27.17
N GLY A 131 23.47 17.21 26.21
CA GLY A 131 23.38 16.88 24.78
C GLY A 131 22.18 17.51 24.04
N THR A 132 21.36 18.32 24.71
CA THR A 132 20.28 19.07 24.05
C THR A 132 20.83 20.29 23.30
N ILE A 133 20.14 20.70 22.23
CA ILE A 133 20.51 21.90 21.47
C ILE A 133 20.11 23.12 22.30
N LYS A 134 21.03 24.08 22.48
CA LYS A 134 20.75 25.37 23.14
C LYS A 134 19.57 26.08 22.46
N LYS A 135 18.92 27.07 23.09
CA LYS A 135 17.90 27.90 22.41
C LYS A 135 18.56 29.04 21.59
N GLY A 136 17.82 29.71 20.72
CA GLY A 136 18.31 30.86 19.92
C GLY A 136 18.97 30.54 18.57
N LYS A 137 19.33 31.58 17.82
CA LYS A 137 20.01 31.49 16.50
C LYS A 137 21.37 30.81 16.64
N LYS A 138 21.74 29.95 15.67
CA LYS A 138 22.98 29.15 15.70
C LYS A 138 23.69 29.15 14.37
N LYS A 139 25.02 29.24 14.42
CA LYS A 139 25.88 28.92 13.28
C LYS A 139 26.27 27.45 13.34
N TRP A 140 26.00 26.72 12.28
CA TRP A 140 26.30 25.29 12.16
C TRP A 140 27.48 25.06 11.21
N LYS A 141 28.63 24.66 11.75
CA LYS A 141 29.77 24.14 10.99
C LYS A 141 29.42 22.74 10.47
N LYS A 142 29.45 22.57 9.16
CA LYS A 142 29.21 21.30 8.46
C LYS A 142 30.51 20.83 7.81
N SER A 143 31.23 19.91 8.47
CA SER A 143 32.45 19.32 7.92
C SER A 143 32.19 18.55 6.62
N ASN A 144 33.24 18.30 5.83
CA ASN A 144 33.13 17.50 4.60
C ASN A 144 32.59 16.08 4.89
N HIS A 145 33.01 15.49 6.02
CA HIS A 145 32.46 14.23 6.52
C HIS A 145 30.96 14.30 6.82
N TYR A 146 30.48 15.38 7.44
CA TYR A 146 29.03 15.59 7.67
C TYR A 146 28.27 15.72 6.34
N LYS A 147 28.80 16.51 5.39
CA LYS A 147 28.19 16.70 4.06
C LYS A 147 28.09 15.38 3.29
N LYS A 148 29.10 14.50 3.40
CA LYS A 148 29.10 13.15 2.81
C LYS A 148 28.03 12.27 3.45
N THR A 149 27.97 12.18 4.79
CA THR A 149 26.93 11.40 5.50
C THR A 149 25.53 11.89 5.15
N SER A 150 25.32 13.21 5.12
CA SER A 150 24.04 13.83 4.78
C SER A 150 23.63 13.55 3.32
N SER A 151 24.58 13.56 2.39
CA SER A 151 24.30 13.20 0.99
C SER A 151 23.93 11.72 0.83
N ASN A 152 24.57 10.82 1.58
CA ASN A 152 24.21 9.40 1.60
C ASN A 152 22.80 9.17 2.15
N ALA A 153 22.42 9.88 3.23
CA ALA A 153 21.07 9.82 3.77
C ALA A 153 20.02 10.33 2.77
N ALA A 154 20.31 11.44 2.08
CA ALA A 154 19.43 11.98 1.04
C ALA A 154 19.29 11.04 -0.17
N GLU A 155 20.37 10.39 -0.60
CA GLU A 155 20.34 9.39 -1.68
C GLU A 155 19.51 8.17 -1.30
N LEU A 156 19.62 7.70 -0.05
CA LEU A 156 18.77 6.64 0.48
C LEU A 156 17.29 7.02 0.44
N ASP A 157 16.95 8.22 0.90
CA ASP A 157 15.57 8.73 0.87
C ASP A 157 15.04 8.89 -0.56
N ARG A 158 15.88 9.33 -1.50
CA ARG A 158 15.56 9.40 -2.93
C ARG A 158 15.22 8.02 -3.51
N LYS A 159 16.05 7.01 -3.24
CA LYS A 159 15.82 5.61 -3.69
C LYS A 159 14.51 5.07 -3.12
N LEU A 160 14.25 5.29 -1.83
CA LEU A 160 13.00 4.87 -1.19
C LEU A 160 11.78 5.59 -1.79
N ALA A 161 11.88 6.90 -2.06
CA ALA A 161 10.80 7.65 -2.69
C ALA A 161 10.49 7.18 -4.11
N ALA A 162 11.52 6.88 -4.90
CA ALA A 162 11.37 6.32 -6.24
C ALA A 162 10.72 4.93 -6.19
N HIS A 163 11.17 4.05 -5.30
CA HIS A 163 10.59 2.71 -5.15
C HIS A 163 9.12 2.79 -4.71
N ARG A 164 8.77 3.62 -3.72
CA ARG A 164 7.37 3.87 -3.34
C ARG A 164 6.52 4.33 -4.52
N LYS A 165 7.02 5.27 -5.32
CA LYS A 165 6.30 5.77 -6.49
C LYS A 165 6.04 4.66 -7.51
N SER A 166 7.00 3.75 -7.68
CA SER A 166 6.86 2.58 -8.56
C SER A 166 5.79 1.61 -8.04
N LEU A 167 5.87 1.23 -6.76
CA LEU A 167 4.91 0.32 -6.12
C LEU A 167 3.49 0.87 -6.19
N HIS A 168 3.31 2.14 -5.80
CA HIS A 168 2.01 2.81 -5.94
C HIS A 168 1.56 2.89 -7.39
N GLY A 169 2.47 3.10 -8.34
CA GLY A 169 2.15 3.11 -9.77
C GLY A 169 1.57 1.78 -10.26
N LYS A 170 2.13 0.66 -9.79
CA LYS A 170 1.65 -0.71 -10.04
C LYS A 170 0.27 -0.91 -9.42
N ASP A 171 0.12 -0.66 -8.12
CA ASP A 171 -1.16 -0.85 -7.41
C ASP A 171 -2.28 0.01 -8.03
N ILE A 172 -1.97 1.26 -8.43
CA ILE A 172 -2.93 2.11 -9.13
C ILE A 172 -3.33 1.49 -10.47
N ASN A 173 -2.39 0.96 -11.26
CA ASN A 173 -2.72 0.32 -12.53
C ASN A 173 -3.62 -0.91 -12.34
N GLU A 174 -3.40 -1.68 -11.28
CA GLU A 174 -4.25 -2.83 -10.92
C GLU A 174 -5.68 -2.38 -10.60
N ILE A 175 -5.86 -1.28 -9.87
CA ILE A 175 -7.20 -0.69 -9.62
C ILE A 175 -7.81 -0.17 -10.92
N MET A 176 -7.05 0.56 -11.74
CA MET A 176 -7.52 1.11 -13.01
C MET A 176 -7.96 0.02 -14.00
N ALA A 177 -7.32 -1.16 -13.94
CA ALA A 177 -7.71 -2.32 -14.73
C ALA A 177 -9.06 -2.92 -14.30
N MET A 178 -9.49 -2.72 -13.05
CA MET A 178 -10.83 -3.07 -12.58
C MET A 178 -11.85 -2.00 -13.02
N GLY A 179 -11.54 -0.72 -12.82
CA GLY A 179 -12.52 0.35 -12.94
C GLY A 179 -11.98 1.75 -12.72
N THR A 180 -12.68 2.73 -13.29
CA THR A 180 -12.30 4.16 -13.23
C THR A 180 -13.27 5.02 -12.42
N ARG A 181 -14.38 4.45 -11.94
CA ARG A 181 -15.37 5.14 -11.10
C ARG A 181 -15.12 4.79 -9.64
N ILE A 182 -14.41 5.65 -8.94
CA ILE A 182 -13.88 5.37 -7.60
C ILE A 182 -14.64 6.17 -6.55
N LYS A 183 -15.04 5.50 -5.47
CA LYS A 183 -15.74 6.05 -4.32
C LYS A 183 -14.96 5.74 -3.05
N THR A 184 -14.72 6.76 -2.22
CA THR A 184 -13.97 6.61 -0.96
C THR A 184 -14.45 7.60 0.09
N GLU A 185 -14.27 7.29 1.36
CA GLU A 185 -14.39 8.29 2.42
C GLU A 185 -13.30 9.37 2.29
N LYS A 186 -13.64 10.59 2.70
CA LYS A 186 -12.70 11.71 2.79
C LYS A 186 -11.61 11.43 3.84
N ILE A 187 -10.36 11.43 3.39
CA ILE A 187 -9.23 11.02 4.24
C ILE A 187 -8.72 12.20 5.11
N PRO A 188 -8.59 12.04 6.44
CA PRO A 188 -8.09 13.08 7.33
C PRO A 188 -6.54 13.10 7.37
N TYR A 189 -5.90 13.51 6.27
CA TYR A 189 -4.43 13.47 6.14
C TYR A 189 -3.65 14.16 7.27
N LYS A 190 -4.14 15.31 7.77
CA LYS A 190 -3.50 16.03 8.90
C LYS A 190 -3.49 15.20 10.17
N SER A 191 -4.62 14.55 10.48
CA SER A 191 -4.74 13.65 11.64
C SER A 191 -3.80 12.45 11.48
N TRP A 192 -3.75 11.85 10.28
CA TRP A 192 -2.85 10.73 10.02
C TRP A 192 -1.37 11.09 10.15
N GLN A 193 -0.97 12.27 9.70
CA GLN A 193 0.41 12.75 9.87
C GLN A 193 0.77 12.91 11.35
N LYS A 194 -0.16 13.44 12.17
CA LYS A 194 0.04 13.62 13.62
C LYS A 194 0.11 12.28 14.37
N ASN A 195 -0.85 11.39 14.12
CA ASN A 195 -1.05 10.17 14.90
C ASN A 195 -0.26 8.97 14.36
N PHE A 196 0.02 8.94 13.05
CA PHE A 196 0.66 7.82 12.35
C PHE A 196 1.85 8.26 11.49
N GLY A 197 2.53 9.35 11.85
CA GLY A 197 3.57 9.98 11.02
C GLY A 197 4.68 9.04 10.52
N LYS A 198 5.12 8.07 11.35
CA LYS A 198 6.07 7.03 10.92
C LYS A 198 5.51 6.16 9.79
N SER A 199 4.27 5.71 9.93
CA SER A 199 3.64 4.88 8.91
C SER A 199 3.35 5.70 7.66
N VAL A 200 2.75 6.88 7.79
CA VAL A 200 2.46 7.77 6.65
C VAL A 200 3.71 8.13 5.87
N MET A 201 4.84 8.36 6.52
CA MET A 201 6.12 8.64 5.85
C MET A 201 6.60 7.45 4.98
N VAL A 202 6.37 6.22 5.45
CA VAL A 202 6.81 4.99 4.78
C VAL A 202 5.81 4.54 3.72
N ARG A 203 4.52 4.63 4.02
CA ARG A 203 3.41 4.08 3.24
C ARG A 203 2.87 5.08 2.21
N ALA A 204 3.00 6.38 2.49
CA ALA A 204 2.62 7.48 1.61
C ALA A 204 1.21 7.38 0.99
N PRO A 205 0.14 7.13 1.78
CA PRO A 205 -1.21 6.96 1.25
C PRO A 205 -1.71 8.19 0.47
N SER A 206 -1.35 9.40 0.87
CA SER A 206 -1.69 10.62 0.13
C SER A 206 -1.14 10.63 -1.30
N MET A 207 0.06 10.07 -1.50
CA MET A 207 0.68 9.97 -2.82
C MET A 207 -0.07 8.98 -3.70
N PHE A 208 -0.50 7.85 -3.12
CA PHE A 208 -1.34 6.86 -3.79
C PHE A 208 -2.66 7.48 -4.26
N ILE A 209 -3.42 8.07 -3.33
CA ILE A 209 -4.74 8.62 -3.62
C ILE A 209 -4.67 9.75 -4.64
N SER A 210 -3.69 10.65 -4.52
CA SER A 210 -3.48 11.71 -5.53
C SER A 210 -3.14 11.14 -6.90
N GLY A 211 -2.37 10.05 -6.94
CA GLY A 211 -2.04 9.35 -8.18
C GLY A 211 -3.24 8.64 -8.80
N LEU A 212 -4.06 7.99 -7.98
CA LEU A 212 -5.26 7.27 -8.38
C LEU A 212 -6.31 8.22 -8.92
N LYS A 213 -6.62 9.31 -8.18
CA LYS A 213 -7.52 10.38 -8.63
C LYS A 213 -7.14 10.90 -10.01
N ARG A 214 -5.88 11.31 -10.17
CA ARG A 214 -5.38 11.82 -11.46
C ARG A 214 -5.51 10.79 -12.59
N LYS A 215 -5.22 9.51 -12.34
CA LYS A 215 -5.34 8.48 -13.40
C LYS A 215 -6.80 8.17 -13.75
N ALA A 216 -7.68 8.13 -12.76
CA ALA A 216 -9.12 7.95 -12.97
C ALA A 216 -9.69 9.06 -13.85
N GLU A 217 -9.43 10.33 -13.51
CA GLU A 217 -9.88 11.50 -14.27
C GLU A 217 -9.29 11.52 -15.69
N ASN A 218 -8.00 11.23 -15.84
CA ASN A 218 -7.35 11.17 -17.16
C ASN A 218 -7.92 10.06 -18.06
N ALA A 219 -8.47 9.00 -17.47
CA ALA A 219 -9.13 7.91 -18.18
C ALA A 219 -10.62 8.19 -18.46
N GLY A 220 -11.12 9.39 -18.16
CA GLY A 220 -12.53 9.76 -18.31
C GLY A 220 -13.44 9.21 -17.20
N GLY A 221 -12.86 8.64 -16.14
CA GLY A 221 -13.59 8.21 -14.95
C GLY A 221 -13.76 9.31 -13.91
N SER A 222 -14.15 8.92 -12.71
CA SER A 222 -14.45 9.83 -11.60
C SER A 222 -13.80 9.37 -10.30
N PHE A 223 -13.35 10.30 -9.48
CA PHE A 223 -12.89 10.02 -8.11
C PHE A 223 -13.70 10.85 -7.12
N ASN A 224 -14.61 10.20 -6.41
CA ASN A 224 -15.59 10.84 -5.54
C ASN A 224 -15.26 10.55 -4.07
N ASP A 225 -14.94 11.61 -3.32
CA ASP A 225 -14.82 11.54 -1.87
C ASP A 225 -16.10 12.04 -1.18
N PHE A 226 -16.54 11.32 -0.15
CA PHE A 226 -17.73 11.69 0.63
C PHE A 226 -17.42 11.80 2.13
N PRO A 227 -18.23 12.56 2.90
CA PRO A 227 -17.97 12.78 4.32
C PRO A 227 -18.07 11.49 5.14
N THR A 228 -17.07 11.22 5.98
CA THR A 228 -17.06 10.07 6.90
C THR A 228 -18.16 10.15 7.98
N HIS A 229 -18.53 11.36 8.40
CA HIS A 229 -19.42 11.57 9.54
C HIS A 229 -20.89 11.23 9.25
N THR A 230 -21.31 11.36 8.00
CA THR A 230 -22.68 11.06 7.55
C THR A 230 -22.86 9.59 7.26
N THR A 231 -21.85 8.94 6.67
CA THR A 231 -21.93 7.55 6.24
C THR A 231 -21.61 6.54 7.34
N LYS A 232 -20.64 6.85 8.22
CA LYS A 232 -20.18 5.98 9.32
C LYS A 232 -19.98 4.52 8.88
N LEU A 233 -19.33 4.29 7.74
CA LEU A 233 -19.31 2.99 7.07
C LEU A 233 -18.67 1.87 7.90
N SER A 234 -17.68 2.20 8.72
CA SER A 234 -17.07 1.25 9.67
C SER A 234 -17.99 0.83 10.82
N GLN A 235 -19.13 1.50 11.01
CA GLN A 235 -20.02 1.34 12.16
C GLN A 235 -21.39 0.78 11.77
N VAL A 236 -21.92 1.15 10.61
CA VAL A 236 -23.27 0.78 10.13
C VAL A 236 -23.34 -0.67 9.63
N CYS A 237 -24.49 -1.32 9.79
CA CYS A 237 -24.84 -2.59 9.15
C CYS A 237 -25.96 -2.37 8.12
N HIS A 238 -25.79 -2.81 6.88
CA HIS A 238 -26.79 -2.61 5.82
C HIS A 238 -28.04 -3.51 5.95
N ILE A 239 -28.00 -4.54 6.81
CA ILE A 239 -29.16 -5.40 7.04
C ILE A 239 -30.13 -4.73 8.02
N CYS A 240 -29.70 -4.44 9.25
CA CYS A 240 -30.58 -3.81 10.26
C CYS A 240 -30.58 -2.28 10.24
N GLY A 241 -29.65 -1.63 9.54
CA GLY A 241 -29.51 -0.16 9.53
C GLY A 241 -28.85 0.43 10.78
N ASN A 242 -28.60 -0.39 11.82
CA ASN A 242 -28.04 0.10 13.08
C ASN A 242 -26.58 0.54 12.93
N THR A 243 -26.21 1.60 13.64
CA THR A 243 -24.85 2.12 13.72
C THR A 243 -24.27 1.84 15.11
N VAL A 244 -23.24 0.99 15.17
CA VAL A 244 -22.55 0.66 16.42
C VAL A 244 -21.11 1.13 16.36
N LYS A 245 -20.72 1.96 17.34
CA LYS A 245 -19.33 2.45 17.46
C LYS A 245 -18.41 1.27 17.76
N LYS A 246 -17.39 1.08 16.91
CA LYS A 246 -16.40 0.00 17.05
C LYS A 246 -15.02 0.57 17.42
N PRO A 247 -14.30 -0.01 18.40
CA PRO A 247 -12.90 0.34 18.64
C PRO A 247 -12.02 0.09 17.41
N LEU A 248 -10.87 0.77 17.33
CA LEU A 248 -9.92 0.58 16.22
C LEU A 248 -9.35 -0.85 16.15
N SER A 249 -9.30 -1.57 17.28
CA SER A 249 -8.88 -2.97 17.35
C SER A 249 -9.93 -3.96 16.85
N HIS A 250 -11.20 -3.57 16.79
CA HIS A 250 -12.29 -4.43 16.31
C HIS A 250 -12.29 -4.43 14.78
N ARG A 251 -11.62 -5.42 14.18
CA ARG A 251 -11.35 -5.52 12.74
C ARG A 251 -12.32 -6.39 11.94
N TRP A 252 -13.33 -6.95 12.60
CA TRP A 252 -14.40 -7.70 11.99
C TRP A 252 -15.73 -6.97 12.17
N HIS A 253 -16.61 -7.10 11.19
CA HIS A 253 -18.00 -6.69 11.27
C HIS A 253 -18.81 -7.97 11.46
N ILE A 254 -19.44 -8.11 12.63
CA ILE A 254 -20.28 -9.24 12.99
C ILE A 254 -21.66 -8.68 13.35
N CYS A 255 -22.63 -8.83 12.46
CA CYS A 255 -23.99 -8.33 12.64
C CYS A 255 -24.96 -8.96 11.64
N CYS A 256 -26.16 -9.36 12.08
CA CYS A 256 -27.24 -9.83 11.19
C CYS A 256 -26.80 -10.91 10.18
N GLY A 257 -26.01 -11.89 10.64
CA GLY A 257 -25.50 -12.99 9.80
C GLY A 257 -24.26 -12.66 8.97
N ILE A 258 -23.83 -11.39 8.92
CA ILE A 258 -22.60 -10.99 8.24
C ILE A 258 -21.41 -11.19 9.18
N GLU A 259 -20.41 -11.94 8.74
CA GLU A 259 -19.07 -12.01 9.33
C GLU A 259 -18.03 -11.61 8.27
N MET A 260 -17.56 -10.36 8.32
CA MET A 260 -16.67 -9.83 7.28
C MET A 260 -15.57 -8.94 7.86
N GLN A 261 -14.38 -8.96 7.26
CA GLN A 261 -13.32 -8.02 7.65
C GLN A 261 -13.82 -6.58 7.46
N ARG A 262 -13.70 -5.77 8.51
CA ARG A 262 -14.39 -4.47 8.63
C ARG A 262 -14.02 -3.49 7.53
N ASP A 263 -12.75 -3.45 7.14
CA ASP A 263 -12.26 -2.50 6.14
C ASP A 263 -12.76 -2.92 4.73
N LEU A 264 -12.78 -4.22 4.41
CA LEU A 264 -13.44 -4.78 3.21
C LEU A 264 -14.95 -4.49 3.18
N TYR A 265 -15.62 -4.67 4.32
CA TYR A 265 -17.03 -4.34 4.45
C TYR A 265 -17.30 -2.84 4.23
N SER A 266 -16.46 -1.98 4.79
CA SER A 266 -16.55 -0.51 4.62
C SER A 266 -16.29 -0.10 3.16
N ALA A 267 -15.35 -0.75 2.48
CA ALA A 267 -15.08 -0.56 1.06
C ALA A 267 -16.27 -1.01 0.18
N PHE A 268 -16.92 -2.13 0.52
CA PHE A 268 -18.18 -2.54 -0.11
C PHE A 268 -19.27 -1.48 0.06
N LEU A 269 -19.49 -1.01 1.29
CA LEU A 269 -20.49 0.02 1.54
C LEU A 269 -20.16 1.34 0.83
N SER A 270 -18.87 1.66 0.64
CA SER A 270 -18.45 2.84 -0.12
C SER A 270 -18.96 2.82 -1.57
N LYS A 271 -19.06 1.65 -2.21
CA LYS A 271 -19.70 1.52 -3.53
C LYS A 271 -21.16 1.95 -3.52
N CYS A 272 -21.84 1.67 -2.40
CA CYS A 272 -23.25 1.91 -2.21
C CYS A 272 -23.57 3.33 -1.73
N VAL A 273 -22.58 4.22 -1.63
CA VAL A 273 -22.85 5.62 -1.28
C VAL A 273 -23.36 6.39 -2.52
N ASN A 274 -24.43 7.14 -2.32
CA ASN A 274 -24.89 8.14 -3.28
C ASN A 274 -23.99 9.37 -3.15
N VAL A 275 -23.32 9.71 -4.26
CA VAL A 275 -22.29 10.77 -4.27
C VAL A 275 -22.90 12.16 -4.07
N ASN A 276 -24.15 12.37 -4.51
CA ASN A 276 -24.81 13.68 -4.42
C ASN A 276 -25.27 13.97 -2.99
N THR A 277 -25.80 12.96 -2.30
CA THR A 277 -26.32 13.12 -0.93
C THR A 277 -25.27 12.82 0.15
N GLY A 278 -24.20 12.10 -0.19
CA GLY A 278 -23.21 11.63 0.78
C GLY A 278 -23.79 10.64 1.80
N SER A 279 -24.86 9.92 1.42
CA SER A 279 -25.56 8.94 2.26
C SER A 279 -25.42 7.52 1.71
N LEU A 280 -25.39 6.54 2.61
CA LEU A 280 -25.40 5.13 2.25
C LEU A 280 -26.78 4.74 1.68
N ASP A 281 -26.80 4.18 0.47
CA ASP A 281 -27.97 3.54 -0.11
C ASP A 281 -28.06 2.09 0.40
N ILE A 282 -28.89 1.90 1.43
CA ILE A 282 -29.10 0.59 2.05
C ILE A 282 -29.78 -0.39 1.08
N ALA A 283 -30.70 0.08 0.23
CA ALA A 283 -31.39 -0.78 -0.72
C ALA A 283 -30.41 -1.33 -1.76
N ARG A 284 -29.55 -0.47 -2.30
CA ARG A 284 -28.44 -0.88 -3.18
C ARG A 284 -27.48 -1.83 -2.49
N ALA A 285 -27.12 -1.57 -1.23
CA ALA A 285 -26.24 -2.46 -0.47
C ALA A 285 -26.85 -3.87 -0.31
N ARG A 286 -28.12 -3.98 0.08
CA ARG A 286 -28.83 -5.26 0.19
C ARG A 286 -28.90 -6.00 -1.15
N MET A 287 -29.15 -5.28 -2.24
CA MET A 287 -29.20 -5.85 -3.58
C MET A 287 -27.84 -6.40 -4.05
N LEU A 288 -26.73 -5.70 -3.76
CA LEU A 288 -25.39 -6.08 -4.22
C LEU A 288 -24.72 -7.12 -3.32
N TRP A 289 -25.11 -7.21 -2.04
CA TRP A 289 -24.44 -8.06 -1.05
C TRP A 289 -24.34 -9.54 -1.47
N PRO A 290 -25.41 -10.23 -1.94
CA PRO A 290 -25.34 -11.65 -2.29
C PRO A 290 -24.28 -11.97 -3.34
N GLY A 291 -24.05 -11.07 -4.31
CA GLY A 291 -23.03 -11.24 -5.34
C GLY A 291 -21.61 -10.88 -4.89
N LEU A 292 -21.46 -9.94 -3.95
CA LEU A 292 -20.17 -9.44 -3.51
C LEU A 292 -19.60 -10.16 -2.28
N GLU A 293 -20.44 -10.77 -1.46
CA GLU A 293 -19.98 -11.53 -0.29
C GLU A 293 -18.95 -12.63 -0.64
N PRO A 294 -19.16 -13.46 -1.68
CA PRO A 294 -18.14 -14.44 -2.10
C PRO A 294 -16.84 -13.78 -2.56
N VAL A 295 -16.92 -12.64 -3.24
CA VAL A 295 -15.75 -11.88 -3.75
C VAL A 295 -14.91 -11.35 -2.60
N LEU A 296 -15.56 -10.79 -1.57
CA LEU A 296 -14.90 -10.31 -0.35
C LEU A 296 -14.32 -11.47 0.46
N SER A 297 -15.06 -12.56 0.60
CA SER A 297 -14.59 -13.78 1.27
C SER A 297 -13.33 -14.35 0.60
N ALA A 298 -13.30 -14.41 -0.74
CA ALA A 298 -12.13 -14.83 -1.49
C ALA A 298 -10.92 -13.91 -1.26
N ALA A 299 -11.13 -12.59 -1.07
CA ALA A 299 -10.07 -11.65 -0.72
C ALA A 299 -9.46 -11.96 0.65
N ILE A 300 -10.29 -12.29 1.64
CA ILE A 300 -9.85 -12.70 2.97
C ILE A 300 -9.05 -14.00 2.89
N SER A 301 -9.55 -15.01 2.17
CA SER A 301 -8.87 -16.30 2.00
C SER A 301 -7.48 -16.13 1.39
N ARG A 302 -7.32 -15.29 0.36
CA ARG A 302 -6.00 -14.96 -0.22
C ARG A 302 -5.04 -14.34 0.80
N VAL A 303 -5.55 -13.43 1.63
CA VAL A 303 -4.75 -12.78 2.68
C VAL A 303 -4.32 -13.79 3.75
N ILE A 304 -5.21 -14.70 4.18
CA ILE A 304 -4.89 -15.76 5.14
C ILE A 304 -3.84 -16.72 4.58
N GLN A 305 -4.02 -17.18 3.34
CA GLN A 305 -3.05 -18.06 2.67
C GLN A 305 -1.67 -17.41 2.55
N SER A 306 -1.63 -16.12 2.21
CA SER A 306 -0.38 -15.35 2.11
C SER A 306 0.28 -15.08 3.47
N ALA A 307 -0.49 -15.11 4.56
CA ALA A 307 -0.01 -14.87 5.92
C ALA A 307 0.82 -16.03 6.49
N ASN A 308 0.74 -17.23 5.89
CA ASN A 308 1.43 -18.44 6.37
C ASN A 308 2.97 -18.39 6.23
N GLY A 309 3.55 -17.27 5.79
CA GLY A 309 4.99 -17.00 5.84
C GLY A 309 5.39 -15.54 6.04
N TRP A 310 4.44 -14.63 6.33
CA TRP A 310 4.68 -13.17 6.36
C TRP A 310 4.00 -12.48 7.54
N ASN A 311 4.64 -11.45 8.10
CA ASN A 311 4.06 -10.57 9.12
C ASN A 311 2.92 -9.73 8.52
N CYS A 312 1.68 -10.12 8.78
CA CYS A 312 0.51 -9.35 8.38
C CYS A 312 0.32 -8.09 9.24
N PRO A 313 -0.24 -7.00 8.68
CA PRO A 313 -0.59 -5.82 9.46
C PRO A 313 -1.66 -6.15 10.51
N ALA A 314 -1.49 -5.67 11.75
CA ALA A 314 -2.51 -5.80 12.79
C ALA A 314 -3.88 -5.23 12.39
N SER A 315 -3.90 -4.26 11.46
CA SER A 315 -5.15 -3.72 10.91
C SER A 315 -5.96 -4.73 10.10
N PHE A 316 -5.39 -5.85 9.67
CA PHE A 316 -6.14 -6.91 8.99
C PHE A 316 -6.95 -7.77 9.97
N GLY A 317 -6.55 -7.82 11.25
CA GLY A 317 -7.32 -8.53 12.28
C GLY A 317 -7.34 -10.05 12.15
N LEU A 318 -6.31 -10.65 11.54
CA LEU A 318 -6.25 -12.10 11.29
C LEU A 318 -5.97 -12.94 12.55
N GLU A 319 -5.46 -12.33 13.62
CA GLU A 319 -5.23 -13.01 14.91
C GLU A 319 -6.53 -13.57 15.51
N TYR A 320 -7.66 -12.91 15.25
CA TYR A 320 -9.00 -13.34 15.66
C TYR A 320 -9.34 -14.77 15.18
N ARG A 321 -8.90 -15.17 13.97
CA ARG A 321 -9.14 -16.51 13.41
C ARG A 321 -8.12 -17.57 13.83
N ARG A 322 -6.99 -17.19 14.42
CA ARG A 322 -6.05 -18.18 14.97
C ARG A 322 -6.56 -18.78 16.28
N GLN A 323 -7.50 -18.12 16.95
CA GLN A 323 -8.08 -18.54 18.23
C GLN A 323 -9.43 -19.25 18.07
N SER A 324 -10.14 -19.08 16.95
CA SER A 324 -11.29 -19.90 16.59
C SER A 324 -10.85 -21.07 15.71
N GLY A 325 -10.59 -22.22 16.32
CA GLY A 325 -10.22 -23.46 15.61
C GLY A 325 -11.27 -23.89 14.58
N SER A 326 -10.81 -24.45 13.46
CA SER A 326 -11.65 -25.13 12.47
C SER A 326 -12.46 -26.27 13.10
N PRO A 327 -13.76 -26.43 12.81
CA PRO A 327 -14.50 -27.64 13.10
C PRO A 327 -14.45 -28.56 11.87
N VAL A 328 -13.28 -29.10 11.55
CA VAL A 328 -13.19 -30.25 10.63
C VAL A 328 -12.07 -31.15 11.12
N LYS A 329 -12.42 -32.20 11.85
CA LYS A 329 -11.55 -33.37 11.99
C LYS A 329 -11.67 -34.15 10.68
N PRO A 330 -10.57 -34.52 9.99
CA PRO A 330 -10.65 -35.49 8.93
C PRO A 330 -10.96 -36.86 9.56
N GLU A 331 -12.09 -37.46 9.17
CA GLU A 331 -12.35 -38.87 9.44
C GLU A 331 -11.27 -39.70 8.75
N ALA A 332 -10.48 -40.41 9.56
CA ALA A 332 -9.58 -41.43 9.07
C ALA A 332 -10.40 -42.70 8.85
N THR A 333 -10.70 -43.01 7.59
CA THR A 333 -11.17 -44.32 7.17
C THR A 333 -10.03 -45.31 7.39
N VAL A 334 -10.15 -46.17 8.40
CA VAL A 334 -9.26 -47.32 8.60
C VAL A 334 -9.83 -48.47 7.78
N THR A 335 -9.15 -48.79 6.68
CA THR A 335 -9.32 -50.05 5.96
C THR A 335 -8.54 -51.13 6.69
N GLU A 336 -9.23 -52.15 7.19
CA GLU A 336 -8.64 -53.38 7.73
C GLU A 336 -7.97 -54.18 6.60
N ALA A 337 -6.70 -54.54 6.80
CA ALA A 337 -6.04 -55.58 6.04
C ALA A 337 -5.80 -56.77 6.97
N VAL A 338 -6.31 -57.93 6.54
CA VAL A 338 -6.16 -59.23 7.18
C VAL A 338 -4.94 -59.93 6.57
N ASP A 339 -4.23 -60.68 7.42
CA ASP A 339 -3.38 -61.87 7.16
C ASP A 339 -2.03 -61.76 7.91
N ALA A 340 -1.41 -62.77 8.52
CA ALA A 340 -1.76 -64.12 8.95
C ALA A 340 -0.45 -64.71 9.56
N VAL A 341 -0.56 -65.36 10.74
CA VAL A 341 0.08 -66.65 11.09
C VAL A 341 1.52 -66.70 11.68
N ILE A 342 1.65 -67.66 12.64
CA ILE A 342 2.81 -68.34 13.30
C ILE A 342 3.25 -67.69 14.63
N ARG A 343 2.79 -68.15 15.82
CA ARG A 343 3.03 -69.41 16.61
C ARG A 343 4.43 -69.58 17.21
N ASP A 344 4.38 -69.99 18.48
CA ASP A 344 5.34 -70.73 19.29
C ASP A 344 6.48 -69.95 19.98
N GLN A 345 6.86 -70.20 21.24
CA GLN A 345 6.31 -70.95 22.38
C GLN A 345 7.31 -70.78 23.55
N ILE A 346 6.95 -71.26 24.75
CA ILE A 346 7.84 -71.70 25.85
C ILE A 346 8.24 -70.65 26.91
N TYR A 347 7.55 -70.72 28.04
CA TYR A 347 8.18 -70.66 29.36
C TYR A 347 8.09 -72.06 29.95
N GLU A 348 9.23 -72.63 30.32
CA GLU A 348 9.36 -73.92 30.99
C GLU A 348 8.81 -73.87 32.42
N ASP A 349 8.31 -75.04 32.77
CA ASP A 349 7.73 -75.55 34.00
C ASP A 349 8.84 -75.94 35.00
N GLU A 350 8.54 -75.89 36.32
CA GLU A 350 9.00 -76.92 37.25
C GLU A 350 8.27 -76.88 38.61
N SER A 351 7.53 -77.96 38.87
CA SER A 351 7.33 -78.61 40.18
C SER A 351 6.38 -77.97 41.22
N HIS A 352 5.17 -78.55 41.37
CA HIS A 352 4.96 -79.59 42.39
C HIS A 352 3.51 -80.14 42.38
N ARG A 353 3.46 -81.48 42.24
CA ARG A 353 2.50 -82.47 42.78
C ARG A 353 1.28 -82.91 41.95
N GLU A 354 1.42 -84.16 41.53
CA GLU A 354 0.48 -85.17 41.02
C GLU A 354 -0.77 -85.40 41.91
N VAL A 355 -1.86 -85.94 41.35
CA VAL A 355 -2.28 -87.37 41.38
C VAL A 355 -3.76 -87.49 40.94
N ILE A 356 -4.03 -88.56 40.16
CA ILE A 356 -5.28 -89.15 39.61
C ILE A 356 -5.66 -88.75 38.19
#